data_AF-A0A3D3TJY8-F1
#
_entry.id   AF-A0A3D3TJY8-F1
#
_cell.length_a   1.000
_cell.length_b   1.000
_cell.length_c   1.000
_cell.angle_alpha   90.00
_cell.angle_beta   90.00
_cell.angle_gamma   90.00
#
_symmetry.space_group_name_H-M   'P 1'
#
loop_
_entity.id
_entity.type
_entity.pdbx_description
1 polymer ?
#
loop_
_entity_poly.entity_id
_entity_poly.type
_entity_poly.pdbx_seq_one_letter_code
_entity_poly.pdbx_strand_id
1 'polypeptide(L)'
;MIGKIVKGRSFKGCVSYVLGDKEAKILVSEGVLDTDTKSIINSFYMQSLLNPKLFKCVGHIPLAFSLDDKQRMTDHFMERLAKEYMKEMKIENTQYIIVRHSNTNHPHCHIVFNRVDNDGKTISDKNDRYRNEKVCKLLKDKYNLTYGKGKDKVNVQKLRGAEQTKYEIYHAIKGILPKTNSWQQFENALKQQEISIEYKLKGQTDEVQGVSFKKGEHSFKGSDVDRMFSYGKLNLQLSEHKPVQEERQEDRQQNKYQPSLQQAEPPKETESSVAENIASAVGNALSAAGGLFNIQPANHDENQAEYLSQQALKKKKKPQKRRGIRR
;
A
#
# COMPACT_ATOMS: atom_id res chain seq x y z
N MET A 1 -2.43 14.67 4.19
CA MET A 1 -3.15 14.35 2.94
C MET A 1 -2.89 12.91 2.50
N ILE A 2 -3.93 12.21 2.06
CA ILE A 2 -3.91 10.87 1.46
C ILE A 2 -4.75 10.91 0.19
N GLY A 3 -4.24 10.38 -0.92
CA GLY A 3 -4.99 10.19 -2.16
C GLY A 3 -5.13 8.71 -2.49
N LYS A 4 -6.30 8.28 -2.95
CA LYS A 4 -6.54 6.91 -3.42
C LYS A 4 -6.98 6.91 -4.88
N ILE A 5 -6.27 6.19 -5.73
CA ILE A 5 -6.60 6.10 -7.15
C ILE A 5 -7.61 4.99 -7.39
N VAL A 6 -8.79 5.34 -7.90
CA VAL A 6 -9.85 4.43 -8.31
C VAL A 6 -10.08 4.57 -9.81
N LYS A 7 -10.24 3.43 -10.50
CA LYS A 7 -10.50 3.39 -11.94
C LYS A 7 -11.81 2.66 -12.20
N GLY A 8 -12.72 3.33 -12.90
CA GLY A 8 -14.07 2.86 -13.14
C GLY A 8 -14.42 2.73 -14.62
N ARG A 9 -15.58 2.14 -14.89
CA ARG A 9 -16.13 1.96 -16.24
C ARG A 9 -17.31 2.88 -16.56
N SER A 10 -17.91 3.49 -15.54
CA SER A 10 -19.16 4.24 -15.68
C SER A 10 -19.10 5.60 -15.01
N PHE A 11 -19.16 6.66 -15.81
CA PHE A 11 -19.30 8.02 -15.32
C PHE A 11 -20.64 8.24 -14.62
N LYS A 12 -21.72 7.59 -15.10
CA LYS A 12 -23.01 7.64 -14.40
C LYS A 12 -22.87 7.17 -12.95
N GLY A 13 -22.27 6.01 -12.72
CA GLY A 13 -22.06 5.50 -11.36
C GLY A 13 -21.17 6.41 -10.50
N CYS A 14 -20.05 6.88 -11.06
CA CYS A 14 -19.08 7.69 -10.32
C CYS A 14 -19.60 9.10 -10.02
N VAL A 15 -20.12 9.81 -11.01
CA VAL A 15 -20.62 11.18 -10.86
C VAL A 15 -21.89 11.20 -10.01
N SER A 16 -22.84 10.26 -10.19
CA SER A 16 -24.02 10.18 -9.31
C SER A 16 -23.65 9.83 -7.87
N TYR A 17 -22.57 9.08 -7.65
CA TYR A 17 -22.05 8.84 -6.31
C TYR A 17 -21.48 10.13 -5.69
N VAL A 18 -20.60 10.82 -6.42
CA VAL A 18 -19.91 12.02 -5.93
C VAL A 18 -20.88 13.20 -5.75
N LEU A 19 -21.85 13.39 -6.64
CA LEU A 19 -22.84 14.48 -6.55
C LEU A 19 -24.11 14.08 -5.80
N GLY A 20 -24.24 12.83 -5.37
CA GLY A 20 -25.42 12.34 -4.65
C GLY A 20 -25.44 12.69 -3.17
N ASP A 21 -24.34 13.23 -2.64
CA ASP A 21 -24.29 13.77 -1.28
C ASP A 21 -24.99 15.14 -1.24
N LYS A 22 -25.83 15.37 -0.21
CA LYS A 22 -26.56 16.63 -0.06
C LYS A 22 -25.65 17.82 0.21
N GLU A 23 -24.47 17.56 0.77
CA GLU A 23 -23.45 18.57 1.07
C GLU A 23 -22.33 18.58 0.02
N ALA A 24 -22.53 17.91 -1.12
CA ALA A 24 -21.61 17.99 -2.24
C ALA A 24 -21.58 19.40 -2.82
N LYS A 25 -20.38 19.95 -2.96
CA LYS A 25 -20.14 21.23 -3.62
C LYS A 25 -19.10 21.05 -4.72
N ILE A 26 -19.46 21.34 -5.95
CA ILE A 26 -18.49 21.41 -7.05
C ILE A 26 -17.62 22.66 -6.82
N LEU A 27 -16.31 22.44 -6.69
CA LEU A 27 -15.32 23.51 -6.55
C LEU A 27 -14.87 24.03 -7.91
N VAL A 28 -14.68 23.11 -8.87
CA VAL A 28 -14.32 23.43 -10.24
C VAL A 28 -14.80 22.32 -11.17
N SER A 29 -15.16 22.73 -12.39
CA SER A 29 -15.49 21.88 -13.53
C SER A 29 -14.70 22.38 -14.74
N GLU A 30 -14.10 21.45 -15.48
CA GLU A 30 -13.28 21.74 -16.66
C GLU A 30 -13.73 20.84 -17.81
N GLY A 31 -14.04 21.45 -18.96
CA GLY A 31 -14.47 20.76 -20.17
C GLY A 31 -15.82 20.03 -20.08
N VAL A 32 -16.58 20.20 -19.00
CA VAL A 32 -17.90 19.58 -18.82
C VAL A 32 -19.02 20.62 -18.70
N LEU A 33 -20.22 20.26 -19.14
CA LEU A 33 -21.41 21.09 -18.96
C LEU A 33 -21.97 20.94 -17.54
N ASP A 34 -21.59 21.87 -16.67
CA ASP A 34 -21.94 21.92 -15.25
C ASP A 34 -23.30 22.62 -15.00
N THR A 35 -24.35 22.14 -15.67
CA THR A 35 -25.73 22.61 -15.47
C THR A 35 -26.52 21.70 -14.53
N ASP A 36 -26.28 20.40 -14.64
CA ASP A 36 -26.93 19.35 -13.87
C ASP A 36 -26.14 18.04 -13.98
N THR A 37 -26.40 17.11 -13.06
CA THR A 37 -25.71 15.82 -12.99
C THR A 37 -25.76 15.03 -14.31
N LYS A 38 -26.87 15.08 -15.05
CA LYS A 38 -27.01 14.33 -16.31
C LYS A 38 -26.14 14.96 -17.40
N SER A 39 -26.08 16.29 -17.47
CA SER A 39 -25.23 17.03 -18.41
C SER A 39 -23.73 16.81 -18.16
N ILE A 40 -23.31 16.77 -16.90
CA ILE A 40 -21.93 16.41 -16.52
C ILE A 40 -21.61 14.97 -16.95
N ILE A 41 -22.48 14.01 -16.63
CA ILE A 41 -22.31 12.60 -17.02
C ILE A 41 -22.18 12.46 -18.54
N ASN A 42 -23.05 13.13 -19.29
CA ASN A 42 -23.03 13.09 -20.74
C ASN A 42 -21.73 13.69 -21.29
N SER A 43 -21.27 14.83 -20.75
CA SER A 43 -20.02 15.47 -21.17
C SER A 43 -18.83 14.50 -21.07
N PHE A 44 -18.70 13.80 -19.94
CA PHE A 44 -17.66 12.79 -19.75
C PHE A 44 -17.79 11.61 -20.73
N TYR A 45 -19.01 11.12 -20.97
CA TYR A 45 -19.21 10.04 -21.93
C TYR A 45 -18.84 10.47 -23.35
N MET A 46 -19.19 11.69 -23.77
CA MET A 46 -18.86 12.20 -25.10
C MET A 46 -17.35 12.20 -25.36
N GLN A 47 -16.52 12.66 -24.41
CA GLN A 47 -15.07 12.58 -24.56
C GLN A 47 -14.56 11.12 -24.53
N SER A 48 -15.14 10.24 -23.70
CA SER A 48 -14.69 8.84 -23.64
C SER A 48 -14.85 8.08 -24.97
N LEU A 49 -15.76 8.54 -25.85
CA LEU A 49 -15.96 7.98 -27.18
C LEU A 49 -14.79 8.23 -28.13
N LEU A 50 -13.88 9.16 -27.83
CA LEU A 50 -12.64 9.34 -28.60
C LEU A 50 -11.72 8.10 -28.49
N ASN A 51 -11.90 7.28 -27.46
CA ASN A 51 -11.19 6.01 -27.32
C ASN A 51 -12.11 4.90 -26.77
N PRO A 52 -12.96 4.30 -27.62
CA PRO A 52 -13.95 3.31 -27.20
C PRO A 52 -13.31 2.00 -26.71
N LYS A 53 -12.02 1.77 -26.99
CA LYS A 53 -11.28 0.59 -26.53
C LYS A 53 -10.90 0.68 -25.05
N LEU A 54 -10.89 1.87 -24.45
CA LEU A 54 -10.52 2.06 -23.05
C LEU A 54 -11.69 1.72 -22.10
N PHE A 55 -11.75 0.46 -21.69
CA PHE A 55 -12.84 -0.03 -20.85
C PHE A 55 -12.95 0.61 -19.46
N LYS A 56 -11.81 1.01 -18.87
CA LYS A 56 -11.76 1.74 -17.59
C LYS A 56 -11.46 3.22 -17.84
N CYS A 57 -12.39 3.93 -18.46
CA CYS A 57 -12.24 5.34 -18.84
C CYS A 57 -12.38 6.33 -17.67
N VAL A 58 -12.96 5.93 -16.54
CA VAL A 58 -13.15 6.83 -15.40
C VAL A 58 -11.93 6.82 -14.49
N GLY A 59 -11.39 8.00 -14.18
CA GLY A 59 -10.48 8.23 -13.07
C GLY A 59 -11.21 8.88 -11.90
N HIS A 60 -11.05 8.35 -10.69
CA HIS A 60 -11.63 8.90 -9.46
C HIS A 60 -10.59 8.90 -8.34
N ILE A 61 -10.36 10.06 -7.74
CA ILE A 61 -9.36 10.24 -6.68
C ILE A 61 -9.99 11.03 -5.53
N PRO A 62 -10.48 10.36 -4.47
CA PRO A 62 -10.65 11.01 -3.17
C PRO A 62 -9.29 11.49 -2.63
N LEU A 63 -9.23 12.76 -2.24
CA LEU A 63 -8.16 13.35 -1.45
C LEU A 63 -8.70 13.66 -0.05
N ALA A 64 -8.18 12.97 0.95
CA ALA A 64 -8.53 13.17 2.36
C ALA A 64 -7.41 13.91 3.11
N PHE A 65 -7.80 14.81 4.02
CA PHE A 65 -6.88 15.62 4.82
C PHE A 65 -7.04 15.34 6.32
N SER A 66 -6.01 15.69 7.09
CA SER A 66 -6.04 15.48 8.55
C SER A 66 -7.10 16.36 9.19
N LEU A 67 -7.64 15.92 10.34
CA LEU A 67 -8.49 16.78 11.18
C LEU A 67 -7.71 18.00 11.69
N ASP A 68 -6.42 17.84 11.94
CA ASP A 68 -5.54 18.92 12.39
C ASP A 68 -5.40 20.02 11.32
N ASP A 69 -5.59 19.69 10.04
CA ASP A 69 -5.57 20.66 8.95
C ASP A 69 -6.97 21.23 8.64
N LYS A 70 -8.03 20.87 9.39
CA LYS A 70 -9.43 21.17 9.01
C LYS A 70 -9.72 22.66 8.84
N GLN A 71 -9.22 23.51 9.73
CA GLN A 71 -9.49 24.95 9.69
C GLN A 71 -8.95 25.64 8.42
N ARG A 72 -7.85 25.12 7.86
CA ARG A 72 -7.22 25.65 6.64
C ARG A 72 -7.76 25.02 5.34
N MET A 73 -8.64 24.02 5.42
CA MET A 73 -9.29 23.40 4.25
C MET A 73 -10.46 24.25 3.74
N THR A 74 -10.15 25.45 3.25
CA THR A 74 -11.09 26.28 2.51
C THR A 74 -11.29 25.73 1.10
N ASP A 75 -12.40 26.09 0.45
CA ASP A 75 -12.72 25.66 -0.93
C ASP A 75 -11.59 26.00 -1.90
N HIS A 76 -11.13 27.25 -1.87
CA HIS A 76 -10.00 27.71 -2.69
C HIS A 76 -8.70 26.94 -2.39
N PHE A 77 -8.44 26.59 -1.12
CA PHE A 77 -7.25 25.81 -0.80
C PHE A 77 -7.34 24.38 -1.32
N MET A 78 -8.50 23.73 -1.16
CA MET A 78 -8.74 22.38 -1.67
C MET A 78 -8.66 22.33 -3.20
N GLU A 79 -9.26 23.30 -3.89
CA GLU A 79 -9.20 23.41 -5.35
C GLU A 79 -7.75 23.52 -5.83
N ARG A 80 -6.96 24.44 -5.25
CA ARG A 80 -5.55 24.62 -5.58
C ARG A 80 -4.73 23.36 -5.33
N LEU A 81 -4.90 22.72 -4.17
CA LEU A 81 -4.21 21.48 -3.84
C LEU A 81 -4.55 20.36 -4.82
N ALA A 82 -5.82 20.23 -5.19
CA ALA A 82 -6.29 19.20 -6.12
C ALA A 82 -5.78 19.45 -7.55
N LYS A 83 -5.72 20.71 -8.01
CA LYS A 83 -5.11 21.09 -9.30
C LYS A 83 -3.61 20.79 -9.34
N GLU A 84 -2.86 21.17 -8.31
CA GLU A 84 -1.43 20.82 -8.21
C GLU A 84 -1.21 19.32 -8.14
N TYR A 85 -2.04 18.59 -7.38
CA TYR A 85 -2.00 17.14 -7.32
C TYR A 85 -2.20 16.52 -8.71
N MET A 86 -3.19 16.97 -9.49
CA MET A 86 -3.42 16.46 -10.86
C MET A 86 -2.23 16.70 -11.77
N LYS A 87 -1.64 17.90 -11.74
CA LYS A 87 -0.44 18.25 -12.51
C LYS A 87 0.73 17.31 -12.19
N GLU A 88 1.05 17.15 -10.91
CA GLU A 88 2.12 16.24 -10.47
C GLU A 88 1.81 14.76 -10.76
N MET A 89 0.52 14.40 -10.81
CA MET A 89 0.06 13.08 -11.24
C MET A 89 0.09 12.88 -12.75
N LYS A 90 0.37 13.92 -13.55
CA LYS A 90 0.28 13.94 -15.02
C LYS A 90 -1.14 13.68 -15.52
N ILE A 91 -2.12 14.22 -14.80
CA ILE A 91 -3.53 14.25 -15.20
C ILE A 91 -3.78 15.65 -15.75
N GLU A 92 -3.55 15.80 -17.05
CA GLU A 92 -3.65 17.06 -17.78
C GLU A 92 -4.35 16.80 -19.12
N ASN A 93 -4.74 17.86 -19.83
CA ASN A 93 -5.41 17.78 -21.13
C ASN A 93 -6.70 16.91 -21.12
N THR A 94 -7.51 16.98 -20.07
CA THR A 94 -8.70 16.13 -19.94
C THR A 94 -9.82 16.84 -19.19
N GLN A 95 -11.07 16.40 -19.37
CA GLN A 95 -12.19 16.82 -18.55
C GLN A 95 -12.01 16.38 -17.11
N TYR A 96 -12.39 17.24 -16.17
CA TYR A 96 -12.49 16.87 -14.76
C TYR A 96 -13.51 17.71 -13.99
N ILE A 97 -13.93 17.19 -12.84
CA ILE A 97 -14.61 17.95 -11.79
C ILE A 97 -13.89 17.70 -10.46
N ILE A 98 -13.89 18.71 -9.59
CA ILE A 98 -13.42 18.59 -8.21
C ILE A 98 -14.60 18.92 -7.30
N VAL A 99 -14.95 17.99 -6.41
CA VAL A 99 -16.14 18.08 -5.58
C VAL A 99 -15.75 17.93 -4.11
N ARG A 100 -16.07 18.93 -3.29
CA ARG A 100 -15.94 18.85 -1.84
C ARG A 100 -17.13 18.13 -1.24
N HIS A 101 -16.87 17.29 -0.24
CA HIS A 101 -17.89 16.73 0.65
C HIS A 101 -17.67 17.26 2.07
N SER A 102 -18.75 17.45 2.82
CA SER A 102 -18.71 17.89 4.23
C SER A 102 -19.35 16.87 5.20
N ASN A 103 -19.79 15.73 4.67
CA ASN A 103 -20.50 14.65 5.36
C ASN A 103 -19.69 13.85 6.41
N THR A 104 -18.38 14.07 6.52
CA THR A 104 -17.54 13.39 7.52
C THR A 104 -16.68 14.38 8.29
N ASN A 105 -16.16 13.93 9.44
CA ASN A 105 -15.27 14.76 10.26
C ASN A 105 -14.02 15.18 9.49
N HIS A 106 -13.48 14.28 8.66
CA HIS A 106 -12.27 14.52 7.88
C HIS A 106 -12.61 15.37 6.64
N PRO A 107 -11.97 16.53 6.48
CA PRO A 107 -12.12 17.31 5.26
C PRO A 107 -11.58 16.50 4.07
N HIS A 108 -12.35 16.42 3.00
CA HIS A 108 -11.97 15.72 1.78
C HIS A 108 -12.64 16.32 0.53
N CYS A 109 -12.03 16.05 -0.62
CA CYS A 109 -12.62 16.32 -1.92
C CYS A 109 -12.39 15.13 -2.86
N HIS A 110 -13.19 15.07 -3.92
CA HIS A 110 -13.13 14.05 -4.96
C HIS A 110 -12.76 14.70 -6.28
N ILE A 111 -11.73 14.18 -6.91
CA ILE A 111 -11.40 14.47 -8.31
C ILE A 111 -12.02 13.37 -9.16
N VAL A 112 -12.85 13.73 -10.13
CA VAL A 112 -13.32 12.81 -11.18
C VAL A 112 -12.81 13.34 -12.50
N PHE A 113 -12.12 12.51 -13.28
CA PHE A 113 -11.53 12.93 -14.55
C PHE A 113 -11.68 11.85 -15.61
N ASN A 114 -11.57 12.25 -16.88
CA ASN A 114 -11.54 11.31 -17.98
C ASN A 114 -10.13 10.77 -18.21
N ARG A 115 -9.99 9.45 -18.31
CA ARG A 115 -8.72 8.82 -18.69
C ARG A 115 -8.49 8.84 -20.19
N VAL A 116 -9.49 9.23 -20.98
CA VAL A 116 -9.32 9.63 -22.37
C VAL A 116 -9.10 11.13 -22.37
N ASP A 117 -7.95 11.58 -22.86
CA ASP A 117 -7.61 13.00 -22.95
C ASP A 117 -8.32 13.67 -24.14
N ASN A 118 -8.11 14.97 -24.34
CA ASN A 118 -8.78 15.74 -25.39
C ASN A 118 -8.34 15.32 -26.81
N ASP A 119 -7.22 14.60 -26.93
CA ASP A 119 -6.70 14.06 -28.20
C ASP A 119 -7.14 12.59 -28.43
N GLY A 120 -7.97 12.03 -27.53
CA GLY A 120 -8.37 10.63 -27.58
C GLY A 120 -7.31 9.64 -27.09
N LYS A 121 -6.20 10.11 -26.50
CA LYS A 121 -5.16 9.23 -25.95
C LYS A 121 -5.49 8.83 -24.51
N THR A 122 -4.96 7.68 -24.10
CA THR A 122 -5.15 7.19 -22.73
C THR A 122 -4.15 7.84 -21.78
N ILE A 123 -4.64 8.49 -20.73
CA ILE A 123 -3.83 8.87 -19.56
C ILE A 123 -3.34 7.59 -18.86
N SER A 124 -2.03 7.41 -18.91
CA SER A 124 -1.35 6.21 -18.44
C SER A 124 -1.50 6.03 -16.93
N ASP A 125 -1.84 4.81 -16.52
CA ASP A 125 -1.89 4.38 -15.13
C ASP A 125 -0.61 3.67 -14.66
N LYS A 126 0.44 3.65 -15.49
CA LYS A 126 1.72 3.04 -15.14
C LYS A 126 2.33 3.73 -13.92
N ASN A 127 2.61 2.95 -12.89
CA ASN A 127 3.23 3.38 -11.63
C ASN A 127 2.47 4.50 -10.90
N ASP A 128 1.17 4.65 -11.15
CA ASP A 128 0.37 5.71 -10.57
C ASP A 128 0.28 5.61 -9.03
N ARG A 129 0.28 4.40 -8.46
CA ARG A 129 0.38 4.18 -7.01
C ARG A 129 1.64 4.84 -6.41
N TYR A 130 2.80 4.57 -7.01
CA TYR A 130 4.07 5.12 -6.53
C TYR A 130 4.15 6.63 -6.77
N ARG A 131 3.62 7.12 -7.91
CA ARG A 131 3.51 8.55 -8.19
C ARG A 131 2.64 9.22 -7.13
N ASN A 132 1.47 8.68 -6.84
CA ASN A 132 0.55 9.22 -5.84
C ASN A 132 1.17 9.30 -4.45
N GLU A 133 1.93 8.29 -4.01
CA GLU A 133 2.63 8.35 -2.72
C GLU A 133 3.65 9.50 -2.70
N LYS A 134 4.46 9.63 -3.76
CA LYS A 134 5.44 10.72 -3.90
C LYS A 134 4.77 12.09 -3.94
N VAL A 135 3.71 12.25 -4.72
CA VAL A 135 2.97 13.51 -4.85
C VAL A 135 2.28 13.88 -3.54
N CYS A 136 1.66 12.92 -2.85
CA CYS A 136 1.09 13.16 -1.53
C CYS A 136 2.14 13.61 -0.53
N LYS A 137 3.35 13.02 -0.56
CA LYS A 137 4.47 13.45 0.28
C LYS A 137 4.93 14.87 -0.08
N LEU A 138 5.19 15.12 -1.36
CA LEU A 138 5.62 16.42 -1.89
C LEU A 138 4.67 17.54 -1.48
N LEU A 139 3.36 17.35 -1.67
CA LEU A 139 2.36 18.36 -1.34
C LEU A 139 2.19 18.53 0.17
N LYS A 140 2.39 17.47 0.96
CA LYS A 140 2.44 17.62 2.42
C LYS A 140 3.62 18.47 2.85
N ASP A 141 4.80 18.24 2.29
CA ASP A 141 6.00 19.01 2.61
C ASP A 141 5.84 20.48 2.17
N LYS A 142 5.46 20.71 0.90
CA LYS A 142 5.28 22.05 0.32
C LYS A 142 4.32 22.93 1.11
N TYR A 143 3.21 22.36 1.58
CA TYR A 143 2.18 23.09 2.29
C TYR A 143 2.26 22.91 3.81
N ASN A 144 3.26 22.23 4.34
CA ASN A 144 3.35 21.86 5.75
C ASN A 144 2.02 21.26 6.27
N LEU A 145 1.47 20.29 5.53
CA LEU A 145 0.26 19.55 5.91
C LEU A 145 0.61 18.46 6.92
N THR A 146 -0.36 18.14 7.77
CA THR A 146 -0.19 17.12 8.79
C THR A 146 0.07 15.75 8.15
N TYR A 147 1.16 15.12 8.59
CA TYR A 147 1.44 13.72 8.32
C TYR A 147 0.49 12.85 9.14
N GLY A 148 0.00 11.77 8.53
CA GLY A 148 -0.73 10.74 9.27
C GLY A 148 0.12 10.30 10.47
N LYS A 149 -0.51 10.22 11.64
CA LYS A 149 0.15 9.71 12.83
C LYS A 149 0.74 8.34 12.48
N GLY A 150 2.02 8.11 12.79
CA GLY A 150 2.69 6.84 12.48
C GLY A 150 1.93 5.63 13.02
N LYS A 151 2.35 4.41 12.66
CA LYS A 151 1.70 3.14 13.03
C LYS A 151 1.27 3.05 14.51
N ASP A 152 1.97 3.78 15.38
CA ASP A 152 1.71 3.93 16.81
C ASP A 152 0.35 4.49 17.22
N LYS A 153 -0.31 5.31 16.39
CA LYS A 153 -1.61 5.91 16.75
C LYS A 153 -2.76 5.38 15.90
N VAL A 154 -2.58 4.21 15.29
CA VAL A 154 -3.65 3.50 14.58
C VAL A 154 -4.60 2.89 15.61
N ASN A 155 -5.90 3.09 15.42
CA ASN A 155 -6.90 2.48 16.29
C ASN A 155 -7.11 1.02 15.89
N VAL A 156 -6.35 0.12 16.52
CA VAL A 156 -6.37 -1.33 16.25
C VAL A 156 -7.78 -1.91 16.37
N GLN A 157 -8.63 -1.39 17.26
CA GLN A 157 -9.99 -1.89 17.48
C GLN A 157 -10.93 -1.70 16.28
N LYS A 158 -10.60 -0.78 15.37
CA LYS A 158 -11.35 -0.55 14.14
C LYS A 158 -10.90 -1.42 12.97
N LEU A 159 -9.68 -1.95 13.04
CA LEU A 159 -9.16 -2.87 12.02
C LEU A 159 -9.88 -4.22 12.10
N ARG A 160 -9.82 -4.99 11.01
CA ARG A 160 -10.45 -6.32 10.93
C ARG A 160 -9.51 -7.32 10.23
N GLY A 161 -9.62 -8.59 10.62
CA GLY A 161 -8.91 -9.70 9.98
C GLY A 161 -7.39 -9.54 10.00
N ALA A 162 -6.74 -9.84 8.88
CA ALA A 162 -5.29 -9.82 8.74
C ALA A 162 -4.66 -8.48 9.13
N GLU A 163 -5.29 -7.35 8.80
CA GLU A 163 -4.74 -6.02 9.11
C GLU A 163 -4.72 -5.76 10.63
N GLN A 164 -5.78 -6.19 11.34
CA GLN A 164 -5.83 -6.10 12.81
C GLN A 164 -4.71 -6.92 13.44
N THR A 165 -4.59 -8.19 13.03
CA THR A 165 -3.56 -9.09 13.55
C THR A 165 -2.15 -8.58 13.27
N LYS A 166 -1.93 -7.98 12.10
CA LYS A 166 -0.65 -7.35 11.75
C LYS A 166 -0.27 -6.21 12.70
N TYR A 167 -1.24 -5.37 13.07
CA TYR A 167 -1.00 -4.29 14.04
C TYR A 167 -0.86 -4.80 15.48
N GLU A 168 -1.59 -5.84 15.86
CA GLU A 168 -1.39 -6.51 17.15
C GLU A 168 0.04 -7.05 17.28
N ILE A 169 0.54 -7.73 16.24
CA ILE A 169 1.94 -8.18 16.17
C ILE A 169 2.89 -6.97 16.24
N TYR A 170 2.60 -5.88 15.53
CA TYR A 170 3.42 -4.66 15.58
C TYR A 170 3.56 -4.11 17.00
N HIS A 171 2.45 -3.96 17.72
CA HIS A 171 2.46 -3.43 19.09
C HIS A 171 3.10 -4.40 20.08
N ALA A 172 2.89 -5.71 19.92
CA ALA A 172 3.53 -6.74 20.72
C ALA A 172 5.05 -6.66 20.61
N ILE A 173 5.58 -6.72 19.38
CA ILE A 173 7.03 -6.63 19.14
C ILE A 173 7.56 -5.30 19.67
N LYS A 174 6.90 -4.17 19.37
CA LYS A 174 7.36 -2.85 19.83
C LYS A 174 7.41 -2.72 21.35
N GLY A 175 6.48 -3.34 22.07
CA GLY A 175 6.42 -3.30 23.54
C GLY A 175 7.38 -4.27 24.22
N ILE A 176 7.70 -5.40 23.57
CA ILE A 176 8.58 -6.45 24.09
C ILE A 176 10.04 -6.15 23.81
N LEU A 177 10.36 -5.72 22.58
CA LEU A 177 11.73 -5.57 22.09
C LEU A 177 12.63 -4.71 23.00
N PRO A 178 12.16 -3.58 23.61
CA PRO A 178 12.98 -2.81 24.56
C PRO A 178 13.22 -3.48 25.92
N LYS A 179 12.50 -4.57 26.23
CA LYS A 179 12.54 -5.29 27.50
C LYS A 179 13.29 -6.62 27.41
N THR A 180 13.82 -6.96 26.24
CA THR A 180 14.43 -8.27 25.97
C THR A 180 15.82 -8.08 25.38
N ASN A 181 16.77 -8.87 25.89
CA ASN A 181 18.19 -8.73 25.56
C ASN A 181 18.74 -9.95 24.82
N SER A 182 17.88 -10.92 24.48
CA SER A 182 18.26 -12.14 23.74
C SER A 182 17.08 -12.66 22.93
N TRP A 183 17.40 -13.43 21.87
CA TRP A 183 16.40 -14.12 21.06
C TRP A 183 15.48 -15.03 21.88
N GLN A 184 16.05 -15.77 22.85
CA GLN A 184 15.26 -16.67 23.68
C GLN A 184 14.24 -15.92 24.56
N GLN A 185 14.64 -14.80 25.17
CA GLN A 185 13.71 -13.95 25.94
C GLN A 185 12.64 -13.32 25.04
N PHE A 186 13.03 -12.86 23.86
CA PHE A 186 12.14 -12.27 22.87
C PHE A 186 11.09 -13.27 22.36
N GLU A 187 11.52 -14.48 21.98
CA GLU A 187 10.64 -15.58 21.57
C GLU A 187 9.66 -15.99 22.68
N ASN A 188 10.15 -16.15 23.91
CA ASN A 188 9.31 -16.53 25.04
C ASN A 188 8.24 -15.47 25.34
N ALA A 189 8.62 -14.19 25.31
CA ALA A 189 7.68 -13.09 25.54
C ALA A 189 6.63 -12.96 24.42
N LEU A 190 7.01 -13.19 23.16
CA LEU A 190 6.05 -13.22 22.04
C LEU A 190 5.10 -14.41 22.13
N LYS A 191 5.60 -15.58 22.53
CA LYS A 191 4.80 -16.79 22.73
C LYS A 191 3.71 -16.59 23.78
N GLN A 192 3.98 -15.82 24.83
CA GLN A 192 2.97 -15.43 25.84
C GLN A 192 1.84 -14.56 25.26
N GLN A 193 2.06 -13.90 24.13
CA GLN A 193 1.04 -13.15 23.39
C GLN A 193 0.48 -13.92 22.18
N GLU A 194 0.66 -15.25 22.17
CA GLU A 194 0.22 -16.16 21.11
C GLU A 194 0.86 -15.84 19.74
N ILE A 195 2.07 -15.26 19.74
CA ILE A 195 2.82 -14.95 18.53
C ILE A 195 4.00 -15.92 18.42
N SER A 196 4.05 -16.69 17.33
CA SER A 196 5.18 -17.57 17.02
C SER A 196 6.08 -16.95 15.96
N ILE A 197 7.38 -17.28 16.03
CA ILE A 197 8.39 -16.86 15.06
C ILE A 197 8.69 -18.01 14.10
N GLU A 198 8.73 -17.71 12.80
CA GLU A 198 9.17 -18.62 11.74
C GLU A 198 10.40 -18.04 11.05
N TYR A 199 11.51 -18.79 11.03
CA TYR A 199 12.76 -18.37 10.41
C TYR A 199 12.81 -18.79 8.94
N LYS A 200 13.28 -17.87 8.09
CA LYS A 200 13.58 -18.17 6.69
C LYS A 200 15.08 -18.38 6.53
N LEU A 201 15.48 -19.57 6.11
CA LEU A 201 16.87 -19.93 5.84
C LEU A 201 17.28 -19.63 4.39
N LYS A 202 18.58 -19.45 4.17
CA LYS A 202 19.18 -19.25 2.85
C LYS A 202 19.47 -20.60 2.19
N GLY A 203 18.54 -21.06 1.36
CA GLY A 203 18.69 -22.33 0.63
C GLY A 203 18.77 -23.52 1.60
N GLN A 204 19.84 -24.32 1.49
CA GLN A 204 20.13 -25.46 2.37
C GLN A 204 21.12 -25.12 3.50
N THR A 205 21.41 -23.83 3.73
CA THR A 205 22.31 -23.40 4.81
C THR A 205 21.55 -23.11 6.09
N ASP A 206 22.24 -23.17 7.23
CA ASP A 206 21.71 -22.74 8.53
C ASP A 206 21.70 -21.21 8.71
N GLU A 207 22.05 -20.44 7.67
CA GLU A 207 22.06 -18.98 7.70
C GLU A 207 20.63 -18.43 7.61
N VAL A 208 20.19 -17.73 8.66
CA VAL A 208 18.88 -17.09 8.72
C VAL A 208 18.86 -15.82 7.85
N GLN A 209 18.05 -15.83 6.79
CA GLN A 209 17.85 -14.72 5.86
C GLN A 209 16.69 -13.80 6.26
N GLY A 210 15.75 -14.30 7.07
CA GLY A 210 14.55 -13.55 7.41
C GLY A 210 13.74 -14.16 8.53
N VAL A 211 12.72 -13.40 8.94
CA VAL A 211 11.82 -13.77 10.04
C VAL A 211 10.39 -13.44 9.65
N SER A 212 9.47 -14.30 10.04
CA SER A 212 8.02 -14.10 9.94
C SER A 212 7.38 -14.28 11.30
N PHE A 213 6.30 -13.56 11.56
CA PHE A 213 5.53 -13.61 12.80
C PHE A 213 4.13 -14.12 12.49
N LYS A 214 3.69 -15.12 13.24
CA LYS A 214 2.37 -15.74 13.08
C LYS A 214 1.55 -15.59 14.35
N LYS A 215 0.28 -15.20 14.17
CA LYS A 215 -0.73 -15.14 15.24
C LYS A 215 -2.07 -15.64 14.68
N GLY A 216 -2.60 -16.71 15.28
CA GLY A 216 -3.74 -17.43 14.72
C GLY A 216 -3.50 -17.89 13.27
N GLU A 217 -4.43 -17.55 12.37
CA GLU A 217 -4.39 -17.91 10.94
C GLU A 217 -3.52 -16.98 10.08
N HIS A 218 -2.94 -15.93 10.65
CA HIS A 218 -2.22 -14.91 9.89
C HIS A 218 -0.73 -14.93 10.18
N SER A 219 0.08 -14.94 9.10
CA SER A 219 1.54 -14.87 9.15
C SER A 219 2.05 -13.71 8.29
N PHE A 220 2.99 -12.94 8.82
CA PHE A 220 3.56 -11.76 8.14
C PHE A 220 5.08 -11.77 8.24
N LYS A 221 5.77 -11.44 7.14
CA LYS A 221 7.21 -11.18 7.19
C LYS A 221 7.49 -10.01 8.12
N GLY A 222 8.55 -10.09 8.91
CA GLY A 222 8.92 -9.04 9.85
C GLY A 222 9.03 -7.67 9.18
N SER A 223 9.68 -7.58 8.01
CA SER A 223 9.79 -6.34 7.24
C SER A 223 8.44 -5.78 6.74
N ASP A 224 7.44 -6.64 6.55
CA ASP A 224 6.10 -6.24 6.12
C ASP A 224 5.30 -5.69 7.30
N VAL A 225 5.54 -6.20 8.52
CA VAL A 225 5.01 -5.65 9.78
C VAL A 225 5.66 -4.30 10.06
N ASP A 226 7.00 -4.25 10.12
CA ASP A 226 7.77 -3.01 10.16
C ASP A 226 9.19 -3.22 9.63
N ARG A 227 9.77 -2.22 8.97
CA ARG A 227 11.14 -2.30 8.47
C ARG A 227 12.15 -2.50 9.61
N MET A 228 11.83 -2.14 10.86
CA MET A 228 12.68 -2.42 12.03
C MET A 228 12.62 -3.88 12.50
N PHE A 229 11.59 -4.63 12.11
CA PHE A 229 11.40 -6.02 12.53
C PHE A 229 11.94 -7.03 11.51
N SER A 230 12.79 -6.59 10.57
CA SER A 230 13.59 -7.51 9.75
C SER A 230 14.58 -8.26 10.64
N TYR A 231 14.86 -9.54 10.34
CA TYR A 231 15.77 -10.39 11.12
C TYR A 231 17.10 -9.68 11.43
N GLY A 232 17.79 -9.12 10.43
CA GLY A 232 19.08 -8.46 10.65
C GLY A 232 19.04 -7.31 11.67
N LYS A 233 17.94 -6.55 11.72
CA LYS A 233 17.80 -5.44 12.69
C LYS A 233 17.42 -5.91 14.09
N LEU A 234 16.53 -6.90 14.17
CA LEU A 234 16.24 -7.56 15.45
C LEU A 234 17.49 -8.22 16.00
N ASN A 235 18.27 -8.88 15.14
CA ASN A 235 19.51 -9.53 15.51
C ASN A 235 20.53 -8.52 16.06
N LEU A 236 20.68 -7.34 15.43
CA LEU A 236 21.55 -6.29 15.96
C LEU A 236 21.14 -5.91 17.40
N GLN A 237 19.85 -5.65 17.65
CA GLN A 237 19.38 -5.25 18.98
C GLN A 237 19.45 -6.36 20.02
N LEU A 238 19.17 -7.61 19.62
CA LEU A 238 19.12 -8.76 20.52
C LEU A 238 20.49 -9.46 20.70
N SER A 239 21.50 -9.10 19.90
CA SER A 239 22.87 -9.65 19.99
C SER A 239 23.85 -8.72 20.70
N GLU A 240 23.55 -7.42 20.82
CA GLU A 240 24.41 -6.44 21.50
C GLU A 240 24.49 -6.66 23.03
N HIS A 241 23.61 -7.47 23.62
CA HIS A 241 23.58 -7.77 25.05
C HIS A 241 23.98 -9.22 25.41
N LYS A 242 25.03 -9.77 24.78
CA LYS A 242 25.65 -11.00 25.30
C LYS A 242 26.45 -10.69 26.59
N PRO A 243 26.14 -11.30 27.75
CA PRO A 243 27.14 -11.39 28.81
C PRO A 243 28.31 -12.26 28.31
N VAL A 244 29.53 -11.75 28.44
CA VAL A 244 30.76 -12.51 28.17
C VAL A 244 30.95 -13.52 29.31
N GLN A 245 30.60 -14.78 29.07
CA GLN A 245 31.04 -15.97 29.83
C GLN A 245 30.95 -17.17 28.88
N GLU A 246 31.89 -18.09 28.73
CA GLU A 246 33.25 -18.33 29.20
C GLU A 246 33.81 -19.36 28.21
N GLU A 247 34.92 -19.07 27.52
CA GLU A 247 35.77 -20.11 26.96
C GLU A 247 36.67 -20.61 28.09
N ARG A 248 36.44 -21.84 28.59
CA ARG A 248 37.52 -22.67 29.14
C ARG A 248 37.09 -24.11 29.41
N GLN A 249 37.94 -25.01 28.89
CA GLN A 249 38.13 -26.41 29.26
C GLN A 249 37.02 -27.33 28.70
N GLU A 250 37.30 -28.36 27.91
CA GLU A 250 38.38 -29.34 28.02
C GLU A 250 38.77 -29.85 26.62
N ASP A 251 40.07 -29.88 26.32
CA ASP A 251 40.69 -31.02 25.65
C ASP A 251 42.21 -30.94 25.80
N ARG A 252 42.70 -31.63 26.83
CA ARG A 252 44.09 -32.05 26.97
C ARG A 252 44.11 -33.56 26.87
N GLN A 253 45.03 -34.05 26.03
CA GLN A 253 45.45 -35.44 25.76
C GLN A 253 44.87 -35.96 24.43
N GLN A 254 45.62 -36.41 23.43
CA GLN A 254 47.03 -36.71 23.21
C GLN A 254 47.18 -36.87 21.68
N ASN A 255 48.19 -36.29 21.03
CA ASN A 255 49.27 -37.10 20.45
C ASN A 255 50.40 -36.27 19.83
N LYS A 256 51.61 -36.76 20.10
CA LYS A 256 52.90 -36.33 19.59
C LYS A 256 52.98 -36.54 18.07
N TYR A 257 53.58 -35.59 17.34
CA TYR A 257 54.74 -35.78 16.46
C TYR A 257 54.97 -34.50 15.63
N GLN A 258 56.14 -33.89 15.82
CA GLN A 258 56.88 -33.03 14.86
C GLN A 258 58.22 -33.77 14.61
N PRO A 259 59.02 -33.50 13.54
CA PRO A 259 59.22 -32.21 12.86
C PRO A 259 59.23 -32.36 11.31
N SER A 260 59.37 -31.36 10.42
CA SER A 260 60.33 -30.26 10.37
C SER A 260 60.05 -29.33 9.16
N LEU A 261 60.33 -28.03 9.37
CA LEU A 261 60.90 -27.00 8.48
C LEU A 261 60.73 -27.09 6.95
N GLN A 262 60.11 -26.07 6.32
CA GLN A 262 60.86 -25.09 5.51
C GLN A 262 60.04 -23.87 5.06
N GLN A 263 60.73 -22.74 5.02
CA GLN A 263 60.31 -21.40 4.64
C GLN A 263 60.16 -21.25 3.12
N ALA A 264 59.20 -20.44 2.65
CA ALA A 264 59.40 -19.40 1.63
C ALA A 264 58.06 -18.75 1.20
N GLU A 265 57.94 -17.44 1.42
CA GLU A 265 57.18 -16.52 0.55
C GLU A 265 58.17 -15.87 -0.45
N PRO A 266 57.73 -15.03 -1.41
CA PRO A 266 56.71 -15.18 -2.45
C PRO A 266 57.36 -14.88 -3.84
N PRO A 267 56.66 -14.74 -4.99
CA PRO A 267 56.05 -13.45 -5.28
C PRO A 267 54.79 -13.46 -6.18
N LYS A 268 54.21 -12.26 -6.19
CA LYS A 268 53.10 -11.67 -6.93
C LYS A 268 53.06 -11.90 -8.45
N GLU A 269 51.81 -11.97 -8.89
CA GLU A 269 51.15 -11.26 -10.00
C GLU A 269 51.79 -11.30 -11.40
N THR A 270 51.00 -11.83 -12.34
CA THR A 270 50.91 -11.27 -13.69
C THR A 270 49.47 -11.36 -14.20
N GLU A 271 48.98 -10.21 -14.66
CA GLU A 271 47.68 -9.95 -15.26
C GLU A 271 47.53 -10.53 -16.67
N SER A 272 46.32 -10.29 -17.22
CA SER A 272 45.83 -10.45 -18.61
C SER A 272 45.20 -11.82 -18.88
N SER A 273 44.08 -11.96 -19.60
CA SER A 273 43.47 -11.14 -20.64
C SER A 273 42.03 -11.62 -20.91
N VAL A 274 41.14 -10.69 -21.31
CA VAL A 274 40.13 -10.72 -22.42
C VAL A 274 39.74 -12.13 -22.95
N ALA A 275 38.49 -12.55 -23.20
CA ALA A 275 37.35 -11.97 -23.92
C ALA A 275 36.16 -12.97 -23.83
N GLU A 276 34.92 -12.51 -23.71
CA GLU A 276 33.85 -12.60 -24.73
C GLU A 276 32.90 -13.82 -24.72
N ASN A 277 31.60 -13.46 -24.66
CA ASN A 277 30.43 -13.96 -25.40
C ASN A 277 30.01 -15.45 -25.31
N ILE A 278 28.70 -15.65 -25.10
CA ILE A 278 27.78 -16.28 -26.08
C ILE A 278 26.33 -16.24 -25.55
N ALA A 279 25.41 -15.88 -26.45
CA ALA A 279 23.97 -15.88 -26.27
C ALA A 279 23.33 -17.21 -26.72
N SER A 280 22.24 -17.63 -26.08
CA SER A 280 21.08 -18.34 -26.69
C SER A 280 20.00 -18.49 -25.60
N ALA A 281 18.81 -17.90 -25.66
CA ALA A 281 17.69 -18.12 -26.58
C ALA A 281 17.09 -19.54 -26.48
N VAL A 282 15.75 -19.60 -26.61
CA VAL A 282 14.81 -20.75 -26.48
C VAL A 282 14.33 -20.96 -25.03
N GLY A 283 13.09 -20.69 -24.63
CA GLY A 283 11.82 -20.62 -25.37
C GLY A 283 10.97 -21.83 -24.97
N ASN A 284 9.90 -21.60 -24.21
CA ASN A 284 8.70 -22.45 -24.26
C ASN A 284 7.46 -21.66 -23.85
N ALA A 285 6.46 -21.78 -24.71
CA ALA A 285 5.14 -21.20 -24.65
C ALA A 285 4.09 -22.28 -24.31
N LEU A 286 2.83 -21.84 -24.14
CA LEU A 286 1.56 -22.59 -24.10
C LEU A 286 1.19 -23.15 -22.71
N SER A 287 -0.07 -23.12 -22.23
CA SER A 287 -1.34 -22.62 -22.76
C SER A 287 -2.38 -22.55 -21.63
N ALA A 288 -3.49 -21.89 -21.96
CA ALA A 288 -4.66 -21.56 -21.14
C ALA A 288 -5.34 -22.71 -20.36
N ALA A 289 -5.86 -22.37 -19.17
CA ALA A 289 -7.13 -22.89 -18.64
C ALA A 289 -7.67 -21.92 -17.57
N GLY A 290 -8.98 -21.69 -17.59
CA GLY A 290 -9.67 -20.68 -16.80
C GLY A 290 -9.64 -20.89 -15.28
N GLY A 291 -9.87 -19.80 -14.55
CA GLY A 291 -10.01 -19.85 -13.09
C GLY A 291 -10.18 -18.47 -12.50
N LEU A 292 -11.36 -18.23 -11.93
CA LEU A 292 -11.78 -17.02 -11.23
C LEU A 292 -10.79 -16.64 -10.10
N PHE A 293 -10.00 -15.59 -10.27
CA PHE A 293 -9.32 -14.95 -9.15
C PHE A 293 -9.72 -13.48 -9.03
N ASN A 294 -10.73 -13.29 -8.18
CA ASN A 294 -11.03 -12.06 -7.48
C ASN A 294 -9.80 -11.67 -6.66
N ILE A 295 -9.15 -10.56 -6.97
CA ILE A 295 -8.15 -9.94 -6.09
C ILE A 295 -8.77 -8.67 -5.52
N GLN A 296 -9.12 -8.75 -4.24
CA GLN A 296 -9.51 -7.61 -3.40
C GLN A 296 -8.27 -6.75 -3.04
N PRO A 297 -8.48 -5.45 -2.76
CA PRO A 297 -7.42 -4.46 -2.64
C PRO A 297 -6.86 -4.38 -1.20
N ALA A 298 -5.56 -4.12 -1.10
CA ALA A 298 -4.93 -3.69 0.15
C ALA A 298 -4.86 -2.14 0.21
N ASN A 299 -5.02 -1.63 1.43
CA ASN A 299 -5.07 -0.23 1.89
C ASN A 299 -6.48 0.37 1.93
N HIS A 300 -7.11 0.09 3.07
CA HIS A 300 -8.41 0.56 3.51
C HIS A 300 -8.35 2.04 3.92
N ASP A 301 -9.27 2.81 3.35
CA ASP A 301 -9.69 4.12 3.83
C ASP A 301 -11.04 3.87 4.52
N GLU A 302 -11.14 4.09 5.83
CA GLU A 302 -12.24 3.59 6.69
C GLU A 302 -13.62 4.13 6.25
N ASN A 303 -13.69 5.34 5.69
CA ASN A 303 -14.97 5.94 5.28
C ASN A 303 -15.52 5.34 3.97
N GLN A 304 -14.67 4.72 3.12
CA GLN A 304 -15.16 4.05 1.91
C GLN A 304 -15.73 2.67 2.24
N ALA A 305 -15.18 1.97 3.23
CA ALA A 305 -15.63 0.64 3.64
C ALA A 305 -16.97 0.69 4.39
N GLU A 306 -17.14 1.67 5.29
CA GLU A 306 -18.39 1.88 6.02
C GLU A 306 -19.51 2.35 5.07
N TYR A 307 -19.17 3.24 4.12
CA TYR A 307 -20.09 3.68 3.07
C TYR A 307 -20.52 2.55 2.12
N LEU A 308 -19.58 1.72 1.64
CA LEU A 308 -19.89 0.57 0.77
C LEU A 308 -20.68 -0.52 1.52
N SER A 309 -20.39 -0.72 2.81
CA SER A 309 -21.14 -1.65 3.68
C SER A 309 -22.59 -1.21 3.89
N GLN A 310 -22.83 0.09 4.14
CA GLN A 310 -24.18 0.65 4.25
C GLN A 310 -25.00 0.51 2.95
N GLN A 311 -24.37 0.58 1.77
CA GLN A 311 -25.06 0.34 0.49
C GLN A 311 -25.38 -1.15 0.23
N ALA A 312 -24.52 -2.07 0.66
CA ALA A 312 -24.79 -3.51 0.56
C ALA A 312 -25.99 -3.93 1.41
N LEU A 313 -26.19 -3.30 2.56
CA LEU A 313 -27.37 -3.50 3.43
C LEU A 313 -28.66 -2.92 2.82
N LYS A 314 -28.58 -1.79 2.09
CA LYS A 314 -29.73 -1.20 1.38
C LYS A 314 -30.17 -2.04 0.17
N LYS A 315 -29.24 -2.72 -0.53
CA LYS A 315 -29.55 -3.62 -1.67
C LYS A 315 -30.14 -4.98 -1.27
N LYS A 316 -30.09 -5.36 0.02
CA LYS A 316 -30.68 -6.61 0.54
C LYS A 316 -32.16 -6.51 0.93
N LYS A 317 -32.79 -5.33 0.87
CA LYS A 317 -34.25 -5.21 1.03
C LYS A 317 -34.93 -5.59 -0.29
N LYS A 318 -35.42 -6.84 -0.38
CA LYS A 318 -36.26 -7.34 -1.49
C LYS A 318 -37.47 -6.41 -1.73
N PRO A 319 -37.90 -6.19 -2.98
CA PRO A 319 -39.16 -5.49 -3.23
C PRO A 319 -40.34 -6.36 -2.77
N GLN A 320 -41.24 -5.79 -1.96
CA GLN A 320 -42.53 -6.39 -1.64
C GLN A 320 -43.34 -6.52 -2.94
N LYS A 321 -43.77 -7.75 -3.27
CA LYS A 321 -44.70 -8.04 -4.37
C LYS A 321 -46.01 -7.28 -4.12
N ARG A 322 -46.36 -6.34 -5.00
CA ARG A 322 -47.71 -5.78 -5.08
C ARG A 322 -48.66 -6.90 -5.54
N ARG A 323 -49.63 -7.25 -4.69
CA ARG A 323 -50.75 -8.13 -5.06
C ARG A 323 -51.69 -7.33 -5.98
N GLY A 324 -51.93 -7.87 -7.18
CA GLY A 324 -52.92 -7.33 -8.11
C GLY A 324 -54.32 -7.49 -7.55
N ILE A 325 -55.12 -6.43 -7.67
CA ILE A 325 -56.57 -6.44 -7.45
C ILE A 325 -57.20 -7.00 -8.73
N ARG A 326 -57.94 -8.11 -8.60
CA ARG A 326 -58.86 -8.60 -9.64
C ARG A 326 -60.08 -7.68 -9.67
N ARG A 327 -60.45 -7.20 -10.85
CA ARG A 327 -61.84 -7.02 -11.28
C ARG A 327 -61.96 -7.59 -12.67
#